data_AF-A0A8S1ECF5-F1
#
_entry.id   AF-A0A8S1ECF5-F1
#
_cell.length_a   1.000
_cell.length_b   1.000
_cell.length_c   1.000
_cell.angle_alpha   90.00
_cell.angle_beta   90.00
_cell.angle_gamma   90.00
#
_symmetry.space_group_name_H-M   'P 1'
#
loop_
_entity.id
_entity.type
_entity.pdbx_description
1 polymer ?
#
loop_
_entity_poly.entity_id
_entity_poly.type
_entity_poly.pdbx_seq_one_letter_code
_entity_poly.pdbx_strand_id
1 'polypeptide(L)'
;MNSDFESFKKLFDRYAKKSNSQSVKCLDKVYSTLILEYHSLINSYRKDNFGIEKKNIVDFLDLEQINHLYTILEKTNRVDLIQQGLMQHFHGLPKYRQEELISDFFAMNPSNRHSRSVEDKPSKIKEPEPLDSALLAWQTTKQKLTVSRIKNDSSWEKMNVIGEQFYHLKKSTRKLFEQKLVEYCNRNIKALIGEEKFEELGNMYNDSEQAEHINNKYTIIISSLENEEDRLTADHYGKFCAKIYRIVPYKHADLMSWLDYRQKQKIALMIQDDQVNDEVVYDQLYKFYDETRGIAREEAEEIITSGCRRFISHLLGEQVSEDVEEMRVARNVSPQYIAAYLSVKRKDINLGDTSRKKRVDESLSICKRIYLEYDGKCDCNNNSAKCDLETHVCLDCANNTQGYQCESCAKGFAYSEIKGGCVEKEACNCNNHTDTCTDGKCLHCGENTSGEQCELCISGYYGDATKGTPNDCIQCPCPKHGECVITENGFVECTDCPKGFIGENCEIEVKF
;
A
#
# COMPACT_ATOMS: atom_id res chain seq x y z
N MET A 1 14.48 19.46 23.67
CA MET A 1 14.52 20.85 24.14
C MET A 1 14.15 20.96 25.63
N ASN A 2 14.93 20.40 26.57
CA ASN A 2 14.65 20.54 28.02
C ASN A 2 15.90 20.65 28.91
N SER A 3 17.11 20.77 28.35
CA SER A 3 18.36 20.81 29.13
C SER A 3 18.77 22.20 29.62
N ASP A 4 18.22 23.28 29.07
CA ASP A 4 18.63 24.65 29.43
C ASP A 4 17.83 25.29 30.57
N PHE A 5 16.61 24.83 30.84
CA PHE A 5 15.78 25.43 31.89
C PHE A 5 16.25 25.06 33.30
N GLU A 6 16.66 23.80 33.51
CA GLU A 6 17.12 23.33 34.81
C GLU A 6 18.49 23.94 35.18
N SER A 7 19.31 24.23 34.16
CA SER A 7 20.59 24.93 34.30
C SER A 7 20.41 26.40 34.66
N PHE A 8 19.46 27.09 34.01
CA PHE A 8 19.08 28.47 34.33
C PHE A 8 18.52 28.59 35.76
N LYS A 9 17.62 27.67 36.15
CA LYS A 9 17.01 27.62 37.49
C LYS A 9 18.07 27.45 38.59
N LYS A 10 19.02 26.53 38.42
CA LYS A 10 20.12 26.31 39.39
C LYS A 10 21.07 27.49 39.53
N LEU A 11 21.19 28.34 38.51
CA LEU A 11 22.06 29.51 38.50
C LEU A 11 21.38 30.71 39.15
N PHE A 12 20.11 30.92 38.84
CA PHE A 12 19.24 31.92 39.47
C PHE A 12 19.10 31.68 40.99
N ASP A 13 18.86 30.43 41.38
CA ASP A 13 18.65 30.05 42.79
C ASP A 13 19.92 30.24 43.64
N ARG A 14 21.10 30.04 43.04
CA ARG A 14 22.41 30.35 43.66
C ARG A 14 22.63 31.85 43.84
N TYR A 15 22.22 32.66 42.86
CA TYR A 15 22.41 34.11 42.90
C TYR A 15 21.45 34.79 43.91
N ALA A 16 20.21 34.30 43.99
CA ALA A 16 19.19 34.76 44.94
C ALA A 16 19.58 34.43 46.40
N LYS A 17 20.07 33.20 46.67
CA LYS A 17 20.55 32.80 48.01
C LYS A 17 21.77 33.59 48.49
N LYS A 18 22.62 34.04 47.56
CA LYS A 18 23.81 34.84 47.86
C LYS A 18 23.52 36.31 48.14
N SER A 19 22.43 36.85 47.59
CA SER A 19 22.13 38.29 47.63
C SER A 19 21.14 38.69 48.74
N ASN A 20 20.24 37.80 49.17
CA ASN A 20 19.29 38.09 50.26
C ASN A 20 18.82 36.80 50.96
N SER A 21 19.64 36.29 51.88
CA SER A 21 19.42 34.99 52.54
C SER A 21 18.22 34.93 53.48
N GLN A 22 17.78 36.08 54.04
CA GLN A 22 16.59 36.15 54.90
C GLN A 22 15.27 36.12 54.11
N SER A 23 15.26 36.61 52.86
CA SER A 23 14.06 36.65 52.02
C SER A 23 13.67 35.25 51.49
N VAL A 24 14.65 34.37 51.27
CA VAL A 24 14.43 32.98 50.84
C VAL A 24 13.76 32.14 51.93
N LYS A 25 14.11 32.33 53.21
CA LYS A 25 13.44 31.65 54.34
C LYS A 25 11.99 32.10 54.55
N CYS A 26 11.65 33.33 54.15
CA CYS A 26 10.29 33.84 54.21
C CYS A 26 9.44 33.30 53.04
N LEU A 27 10.05 33.10 51.87
CA LEU A 27 9.39 32.49 50.71
C LEU A 27 9.05 31.02 50.94
N ASP A 28 9.92 30.22 51.58
CA ASP A 28 9.61 28.81 51.89
C ASP A 28 8.37 28.64 52.81
N LYS A 29 8.08 29.63 53.66
CA LYS A 29 6.87 29.65 54.50
C LYS A 29 5.61 30.11 53.77
N VAL A 30 5.75 30.97 52.76
CA VAL A 30 4.62 31.49 51.96
C VAL A 30 4.28 30.53 50.81
N TYR A 31 5.25 29.75 50.32
CA TYR A 31 5.05 28.82 49.23
C TYR A 31 4.10 27.66 49.56
N SER A 32 3.98 27.20 50.81
CA SER A 32 3.10 26.05 51.10
C SER A 32 1.61 26.40 51.07
N THR A 33 1.23 27.57 51.57
CA THR A 33 -0.18 27.98 51.69
C THR A 33 -0.69 28.59 50.40
N LEU A 34 0.11 29.46 49.75
CA LEU A 34 -0.30 30.08 48.49
C LEU A 34 -0.28 29.09 47.31
N ILE A 35 0.60 28.07 47.30
CA ILE A 35 0.56 27.00 46.27
C ILE A 35 -0.70 26.16 46.43
N LEU A 36 -1.14 25.87 47.66
CA LEU A 36 -2.37 25.11 47.89
C LEU A 36 -3.61 25.89 47.46
N GLU A 37 -3.67 27.19 47.75
CA GLU A 37 -4.73 28.09 47.28
C GLU A 37 -4.69 28.29 45.76
N TYR A 38 -3.50 28.46 45.17
CA TYR A 38 -3.31 28.57 43.72
C TYR A 38 -3.64 27.26 42.99
N HIS A 39 -3.31 26.10 43.56
CA HIS A 39 -3.73 24.80 43.04
C HIS A 39 -5.24 24.59 43.19
N SER A 40 -5.86 25.06 44.27
CA SER A 40 -7.31 25.04 44.45
C SER A 40 -8.02 25.93 43.42
N LEU A 41 -7.50 27.15 43.18
CA LEU A 41 -7.99 28.08 42.17
C LEU A 41 -7.77 27.56 40.74
N ILE A 42 -6.61 26.97 40.43
CA ILE A 42 -6.36 26.29 39.15
C ILE A 42 -7.30 25.10 38.96
N ASN A 43 -7.55 24.32 40.02
CA ASN A 43 -8.45 23.17 39.93
C ASN A 43 -9.91 23.62 39.78
N SER A 44 -10.33 24.72 40.41
CA SER A 44 -11.65 25.33 40.18
C SER A 44 -11.76 25.89 38.77
N TYR A 45 -10.75 26.63 38.31
CA TYR A 45 -10.72 27.22 36.97
C TYR A 45 -10.61 26.16 35.86
N ARG A 46 -9.92 25.03 36.11
CA ARG A 46 -9.93 23.85 35.24
C ARG A 46 -11.30 23.17 35.23
N LYS A 47 -11.94 22.99 36.39
CA LYS A 47 -13.27 22.37 36.48
C LYS A 47 -14.35 23.17 35.74
N ASP A 48 -14.21 24.49 35.70
CA ASP A 48 -15.19 25.38 35.07
C ASP A 48 -14.87 25.74 33.60
N ASN A 49 -13.60 25.69 33.15
CA ASN A 49 -13.22 26.08 31.77
C ASN A 49 -12.55 25.00 30.91
N PHE A 50 -12.07 23.89 31.49
CA PHE A 50 -11.41 22.80 30.77
C PHE A 50 -11.76 21.45 31.41
N GLY A 51 -12.84 20.83 30.97
CA GLY A 51 -13.24 19.48 31.35
C GLY A 51 -12.21 18.43 30.96
N ILE A 52 -11.10 18.35 31.70
CA ILE A 52 -10.19 17.21 31.65
C ILE A 52 -10.80 16.15 32.55
N GLU A 53 -11.54 15.23 31.95
CA GLU A 53 -11.99 14.01 32.62
C GLU A 53 -10.79 13.34 33.30
N LYS A 54 -10.93 13.08 34.60
CA LYS A 54 -9.96 12.29 35.35
C LYS A 54 -10.01 10.87 34.78
N LYS A 55 -9.13 10.55 33.84
CA LYS A 55 -9.10 9.25 33.17
C LYS A 55 -8.90 8.13 34.21
N ASN A 56 -9.89 7.27 34.34
CA ASN A 56 -9.91 6.10 35.21
C ASN A 56 -9.15 4.94 34.57
N ILE A 57 -8.99 3.83 35.29
CA ILE A 57 -8.29 2.66 34.76
C ILE A 57 -8.87 2.14 33.44
N VAL A 58 -10.18 2.26 33.26
CA VAL A 58 -10.91 1.87 32.04
C VAL A 58 -10.56 2.71 30.80
N ASP A 59 -9.91 3.86 31.00
CA ASP A 59 -9.40 4.70 29.90
C ASP A 59 -7.99 4.30 29.46
N PHE A 60 -7.33 3.41 30.22
CA PHE A 60 -6.00 2.89 29.92
C PHE A 60 -5.97 1.39 29.68
N LEU A 61 -7.00 0.67 30.14
CA LEU A 61 -7.21 -0.76 29.95
C LEU A 61 -8.67 -0.98 29.59
N ASP A 62 -8.93 -1.65 28.48
CA ASP A 62 -10.30 -2.04 28.14
C ASP A 62 -10.83 -3.16 29.06
N LEU A 63 -12.14 -3.41 29.02
CA LEU A 63 -12.80 -4.41 29.85
C LEU A 63 -12.29 -5.83 29.60
N GLU A 64 -11.83 -6.14 28.39
CA GLU A 64 -11.29 -7.45 28.04
C GLU A 64 -9.90 -7.65 28.66
N GLN A 65 -9.05 -6.64 28.59
CA GLN A 65 -7.73 -6.59 29.24
C GLN A 65 -7.86 -6.70 30.76
N ILE A 66 -8.80 -5.98 31.36
CA ILE A 66 -9.07 -6.05 32.81
C ILE A 66 -9.51 -7.47 33.20
N ASN A 67 -10.46 -8.07 32.48
CA ASN A 67 -10.93 -9.43 32.74
C ASN A 67 -9.83 -10.48 32.54
N HIS A 68 -8.95 -10.29 31.54
CA HIS A 68 -7.81 -11.16 31.29
C HIS A 68 -6.81 -11.12 32.46
N LEU A 69 -6.49 -9.92 32.96
CA LEU A 69 -5.60 -9.75 34.11
C LEU A 69 -6.17 -10.38 35.39
N TYR A 70 -7.48 -10.29 35.64
CA TYR A 70 -8.11 -11.02 36.74
C TYR A 70 -8.08 -12.54 36.54
N THR A 71 -8.30 -13.03 35.33
CA THR A 71 -8.21 -14.46 35.03
C THR A 71 -6.80 -14.99 35.31
N ILE A 72 -5.76 -14.22 34.96
CA ILE A 72 -4.37 -14.56 35.29
C ILE A 72 -4.17 -14.51 36.81
N LEU A 73 -4.68 -13.47 37.47
CA LEU A 73 -4.57 -13.30 38.93
C LEU A 73 -5.20 -14.48 39.69
N GLU A 74 -6.40 -14.91 39.29
CA GLU A 74 -7.11 -16.05 39.87
C GLU A 74 -6.38 -17.38 39.62
N LYS A 75 -5.82 -17.58 38.42
CA LYS A 75 -5.13 -18.83 38.06
C LYS A 75 -3.74 -18.96 38.66
N THR A 76 -3.04 -17.84 38.84
CA THR A 76 -1.61 -17.84 39.24
C THR A 76 -1.40 -17.40 40.68
N ASN A 77 -2.32 -16.64 41.26
CA ASN A 77 -2.21 -16.00 42.57
C ASN A 77 -0.93 -15.12 42.71
N ARG A 78 -0.40 -14.59 41.60
CA ARG A 78 0.83 -13.78 41.53
C ARG A 78 0.51 -12.29 41.37
N VAL A 79 0.10 -11.66 42.48
CA VAL A 79 -0.18 -10.21 42.55
C VAL A 79 1.01 -9.37 42.10
N ASP A 80 2.22 -9.81 42.43
CA ASP A 80 3.48 -9.13 42.10
C ASP A 80 3.73 -9.02 40.59
N LEU A 81 3.37 -10.04 39.81
CA LEU A 81 3.54 -10.03 38.36
C LEU A 81 2.55 -9.09 37.68
N ILE A 82 1.29 -9.10 38.14
CA ILE A 82 0.25 -8.19 37.64
C ILE A 82 0.62 -6.74 37.99
N GLN A 83 1.07 -6.48 39.21
CA GLN A 83 1.51 -5.16 39.64
C GLN A 83 2.71 -4.65 38.82
N GLN A 84 3.73 -5.49 38.59
CA GLN A 84 4.88 -5.12 37.76
C GLN A 84 4.47 -4.85 36.31
N GLY A 85 3.58 -5.67 35.74
CA GLY A 85 3.04 -5.48 34.40
C GLY A 85 2.27 -4.16 34.25
N LEU A 86 1.43 -3.82 35.22
CA LEU A 86 0.69 -2.56 35.25
C LEU A 86 1.62 -1.35 35.45
N MET A 87 2.62 -1.45 36.33
CA MET A 87 3.63 -0.39 36.50
C MET A 87 4.38 -0.11 35.20
N GLN A 88 4.70 -1.16 34.44
CA GLN A 88 5.36 -1.04 33.15
C GLN A 88 4.42 -0.46 32.07
N HIS A 89 3.15 -0.86 32.06
CA HIS A 89 2.14 -0.32 31.15
C HIS A 89 1.95 1.20 31.38
N PHE A 90 1.98 1.65 32.62
CA PHE A 90 1.81 3.05 33.01
C PHE A 90 3.11 3.87 33.10
N HIS A 91 4.24 3.39 32.56
CA HIS A 91 5.57 4.00 32.75
C HIS A 91 5.69 5.49 32.38
N GLY A 92 4.82 6.02 31.51
CA GLY A 92 4.76 7.43 31.13
C GLY A 92 4.02 8.36 32.11
N LEU A 93 3.40 7.82 33.16
CA LEU A 93 2.67 8.58 34.19
C LEU A 93 3.54 8.87 35.41
N PRO A 94 3.27 9.95 36.18
CA PRO A 94 3.92 10.17 37.47
C PRO A 94 3.72 8.98 38.41
N LYS A 95 4.74 8.63 39.21
CA LYS A 95 4.73 7.44 40.09
C LYS A 95 3.49 7.35 40.99
N TYR A 96 3.06 8.47 41.58
CA TYR A 96 1.85 8.52 42.42
C TYR A 96 0.58 8.15 41.65
N ARG A 97 0.51 8.46 40.35
CA ARG A 97 -0.64 8.16 39.50
C ARG A 97 -0.64 6.71 39.03
N GLN A 98 0.54 6.15 38.79
CA GLN A 98 0.68 4.71 38.54
C GLN A 98 0.19 3.91 39.76
N GLU A 99 0.60 4.31 40.97
CA GLU A 99 0.19 3.69 42.23
C GLU A 99 -1.34 3.81 42.46
N GLU A 100 -1.93 4.97 42.15
CA GLU A 100 -3.39 5.19 42.24
C GLU A 100 -4.16 4.27 41.26
N LEU A 101 -3.75 4.21 39.99
CA LEU A 101 -4.42 3.36 38.99
C LEU A 101 -4.28 1.86 39.29
N ILE A 102 -3.13 1.45 39.82
CA ILE A 102 -2.92 0.06 40.25
C ILE A 102 -3.77 -0.26 41.48
N SER A 103 -3.89 0.68 42.42
CA SER A 103 -4.80 0.54 43.56
C SER A 103 -6.25 0.44 43.08
N ASP A 104 -6.65 1.24 42.10
CA ASP A 104 -8.00 1.19 41.52
C ASP A 104 -8.27 -0.17 40.86
N PHE A 105 -7.29 -0.75 40.15
CA PHE A 105 -7.37 -2.12 39.64
C PHE A 105 -7.67 -3.13 40.76
N PHE A 106 -6.87 -3.17 41.82
CA PHE A 106 -7.07 -4.17 42.87
C PHE A 106 -8.29 -3.88 43.78
N ALA A 107 -8.77 -2.64 43.80
CA ALA A 107 -10.00 -2.24 44.50
C ALA A 107 -11.28 -2.58 43.71
N MET A 108 -11.19 -2.73 42.38
CA MET A 108 -12.27 -3.25 41.54
C MET A 108 -12.46 -4.76 41.81
N ASN A 109 -13.13 -5.11 42.90
CA ASN A 109 -13.41 -6.51 43.23
C ASN A 109 -14.61 -7.03 42.38
N PRO A 110 -14.42 -7.98 41.44
CA PRO A 110 -15.52 -8.49 40.60
C PRO A 110 -16.56 -9.28 41.41
N SER A 111 -16.19 -9.79 42.58
CA SER A 111 -17.02 -10.70 43.38
C SER A 111 -18.18 -10.03 44.13
N ASN A 112 -18.29 -8.69 44.12
CA ASN A 112 -19.37 -7.95 44.80
C ASN A 112 -20.53 -7.51 43.88
N ARG A 113 -20.60 -7.97 42.63
CA ARG A 113 -21.74 -7.72 41.71
C ARG A 113 -22.88 -8.74 41.80
N HIS A 114 -22.87 -9.66 42.78
CA HIS A 114 -23.97 -10.61 42.99
C HIS A 114 -24.92 -10.16 44.11
N SER A 115 -25.76 -9.15 43.86
CA SER A 115 -27.13 -9.02 44.42
C SER A 115 -27.83 -7.75 43.95
N ARG A 116 -28.08 -7.67 42.65
CA ARG A 116 -29.30 -7.07 42.10
C ARG A 116 -29.60 -7.87 40.84
N SER A 117 -30.49 -8.85 40.98
CA SER A 117 -31.09 -9.56 39.85
C SER A 117 -31.94 -8.58 39.05
N VAL A 118 -31.28 -7.83 38.16
CA VAL A 118 -31.86 -7.49 36.87
C VAL A 118 -31.29 -8.55 35.95
N GLU A 119 -32.17 -9.37 35.36
CA GLU A 119 -31.79 -10.29 34.28
C GLU A 119 -31.35 -9.48 33.05
N ASP A 120 -30.16 -8.88 33.10
CA ASP A 120 -29.50 -8.45 31.87
C ASP A 120 -28.90 -9.70 31.24
N LYS A 121 -29.66 -10.28 30.29
CA LYS A 121 -29.07 -11.11 29.24
C LYS A 121 -27.86 -10.36 28.68
N PRO A 122 -26.69 -11.00 28.50
CA PRO A 122 -25.63 -10.37 27.72
C PRO A 122 -26.24 -10.02 26.36
N SER A 123 -26.18 -8.75 25.97
CA SER A 123 -26.59 -8.26 24.67
C SER A 123 -25.87 -9.10 23.62
N LYS A 124 -26.58 -10.03 22.99
CA LYS A 124 -26.00 -10.93 21.99
C LYS A 124 -25.67 -10.07 20.78
N ILE A 125 -24.39 -9.87 20.50
CA ILE A 125 -23.91 -9.30 19.24
C ILE A 125 -24.61 -10.05 18.10
N LYS A 126 -25.19 -9.32 17.13
CA LYS A 126 -25.85 -9.96 15.98
C LYS A 126 -24.83 -10.81 15.23
N GLU A 127 -25.21 -12.05 14.93
CA GLU A 127 -24.41 -12.89 14.04
C GLU A 127 -24.32 -12.24 12.65
N PRO A 128 -23.18 -12.36 11.96
CA PRO A 128 -23.03 -11.82 10.62
C PRO A 128 -23.96 -12.52 9.64
N GLU A 129 -24.40 -11.79 8.62
CA GLU A 129 -25.09 -12.41 7.49
C GLU A 129 -24.12 -13.41 6.82
N PRO A 130 -24.50 -14.68 6.62
CA PRO A 130 -23.58 -15.68 6.07
C PRO A 130 -23.07 -15.28 4.69
N LEU A 131 -21.77 -15.46 4.47
CA LEU A 131 -21.17 -15.33 3.15
C LEU A 131 -21.53 -16.56 2.31
N ASP A 132 -22.27 -16.35 1.21
CA ASP A 132 -22.64 -17.42 0.30
C ASP A 132 -21.41 -18.14 -0.28
N SER A 133 -21.57 -19.44 -0.55
CA SER A 133 -20.60 -20.29 -1.24
C SER A 133 -20.08 -19.67 -2.55
N ALA A 134 -20.91 -18.93 -3.30
CA ALA A 134 -20.48 -18.24 -4.51
C ALA A 134 -19.53 -17.06 -4.22
N LEU A 135 -19.70 -16.34 -3.10
CA LEU A 135 -18.80 -15.28 -2.65
C LEU A 135 -17.44 -15.81 -2.20
N LEU A 136 -17.37 -17.09 -1.81
CA LEU A 136 -16.18 -17.76 -1.30
C LEU A 136 -15.52 -18.71 -2.32
N ALA A 137 -15.99 -18.72 -3.56
CA ALA A 137 -15.52 -19.68 -4.58
C ALA A 137 -14.02 -19.53 -4.94
N TRP A 138 -13.42 -18.38 -4.64
CA TRP A 138 -11.99 -18.12 -4.83
C TRP A 138 -11.08 -18.81 -3.80
N GLN A 139 -11.63 -19.26 -2.66
CA GLN A 139 -10.82 -19.85 -1.61
C GLN A 139 -10.23 -21.21 -2.02
N THR A 140 -8.93 -21.35 -1.84
CA THR A 140 -8.21 -22.62 -1.95
C THR A 140 -8.60 -23.58 -0.82
N THR A 141 -8.31 -24.88 -1.00
CA THR A 141 -8.51 -25.89 0.07
C THR A 141 -7.78 -25.52 1.35
N LYS A 142 -6.56 -24.98 1.26
CA LYS A 142 -5.78 -24.53 2.43
C LYS A 142 -6.50 -23.40 3.16
N GLN A 143 -6.97 -22.38 2.44
CA GLN A 143 -7.70 -21.25 3.00
C GLN A 143 -9.01 -21.66 3.69
N LYS A 144 -9.78 -22.58 3.07
CA LYS A 144 -11.00 -23.15 3.65
C LYS A 144 -10.70 -23.91 4.95
N LEU A 145 -9.63 -24.69 4.96
CA LEU A 145 -9.20 -25.41 6.16
C LEU A 145 -8.82 -24.45 7.29
N THR A 146 -8.08 -23.37 7.00
CA THR A 146 -7.75 -22.34 8.00
C THR A 146 -9.00 -21.76 8.66
N VAL A 147 -10.01 -21.38 7.88
CA VAL A 147 -11.27 -20.83 8.41
C VAL A 147 -12.06 -21.88 9.21
N SER A 148 -12.06 -23.14 8.78
CA SER A 148 -12.78 -24.23 9.46
C SER A 148 -12.21 -24.60 10.84
N ARG A 149 -10.92 -24.32 11.10
CA ARG A 149 -10.27 -24.57 12.40
C ARG A 149 -10.66 -23.56 13.48
N ILE A 150 -11.18 -22.41 13.07
CA ILE A 150 -11.69 -21.39 14.00
C ILE A 150 -12.97 -21.92 14.63
N LYS A 151 -13.14 -21.71 15.95
CA LYS A 151 -14.29 -22.20 16.69
C LYS A 151 -15.61 -21.73 16.07
N ASN A 152 -16.64 -22.57 16.17
CA ASN A 152 -17.94 -22.31 15.53
C ASN A 152 -18.72 -21.14 16.12
N ASP A 153 -18.46 -20.79 17.39
CA ASP A 153 -19.01 -19.61 18.07
C ASP A 153 -18.32 -18.29 17.69
N SER A 154 -17.28 -18.34 16.85
CA SER A 154 -16.46 -17.19 16.47
C SER A 154 -16.71 -16.77 15.02
N SER A 155 -17.99 -16.60 14.63
CA SER A 155 -18.39 -16.26 13.25
C SER A 155 -17.72 -15.00 12.72
N TRP A 156 -17.62 -13.97 13.56
CA TRP A 156 -16.94 -12.71 13.22
C TRP A 156 -15.44 -12.90 12.97
N GLU A 157 -14.79 -13.78 13.72
CA GLU A 157 -13.37 -14.08 13.52
C GLU A 157 -13.14 -14.82 12.20
N LYS A 158 -14.01 -15.79 11.88
CA LYS A 158 -14.00 -16.46 10.56
C LYS A 158 -14.13 -15.45 9.43
N MET A 159 -15.09 -14.53 9.55
CA MET A 159 -15.32 -13.48 8.56
C MET A 159 -14.12 -12.55 8.43
N ASN A 160 -13.51 -12.14 9.54
CA ASN A 160 -12.31 -11.30 9.53
C ASN A 160 -11.12 -11.97 8.83
N VAL A 161 -10.88 -13.27 9.10
CA VAL A 161 -9.85 -14.07 8.42
C VAL A 161 -10.14 -14.22 6.93
N ILE A 162 -11.40 -14.39 6.53
CA ILE A 162 -11.80 -14.38 5.12
C ILE A 162 -11.46 -13.03 4.47
N GLY A 163 -11.72 -11.92 5.17
CA GLY A 163 -11.35 -10.58 4.73
C GLY A 163 -9.85 -10.43 4.50
N GLU A 164 -9.01 -10.93 5.42
CA GLU A 164 -7.55 -10.89 5.27
C GLU A 164 -7.09 -11.72 4.06
N GLN A 165 -7.62 -12.93 3.90
CA GLN A 165 -7.34 -13.77 2.74
C GLN A 165 -7.73 -13.09 1.42
N PHE A 166 -8.85 -12.36 1.39
CA PHE A 166 -9.31 -11.64 0.22
C PHE A 166 -8.45 -10.41 -0.09
N TYR A 167 -8.08 -9.62 0.92
CA TYR A 167 -7.19 -8.47 0.79
C TYR A 167 -5.84 -8.86 0.15
N HIS A 168 -5.34 -10.04 0.53
CA HIS A 168 -4.08 -10.56 0.01
C HIS A 168 -4.17 -11.28 -1.34
N LEU A 169 -5.38 -11.48 -1.87
CA LEU A 169 -5.61 -12.19 -3.13
C LEU A 169 -4.99 -11.47 -4.34
N LYS A 170 -4.55 -12.24 -5.34
CA LYS A 170 -4.04 -11.70 -6.60
C LYS A 170 -5.10 -10.83 -7.27
N LYS A 171 -4.67 -9.67 -7.82
CA LYS A 171 -5.54 -8.70 -8.50
C LYS A 171 -6.48 -9.32 -9.52
N SER A 172 -5.96 -10.19 -10.39
CA SER A 172 -6.73 -10.86 -11.44
C SER A 172 -7.88 -11.71 -10.90
N THR A 173 -7.66 -12.43 -9.79
CA THR A 173 -8.70 -13.23 -9.13
C THR A 173 -9.63 -12.34 -8.31
N ARG A 174 -9.09 -11.37 -7.56
CA ARG A 174 -9.84 -10.44 -6.70
C ARG A 174 -10.93 -9.69 -7.47
N LYS A 175 -10.59 -9.15 -8.65
CA LYS A 175 -11.52 -8.42 -9.52
C LYS A 175 -12.78 -9.21 -9.92
N LEU A 176 -12.71 -10.55 -9.95
CA LEU A 176 -13.86 -11.40 -10.29
C LEU A 176 -14.93 -11.45 -9.19
N PHE A 177 -14.55 -11.16 -7.94
CA PHE A 177 -15.41 -11.29 -6.75
C PHE A 177 -15.60 -9.97 -6.00
N GLU A 178 -14.74 -8.98 -6.25
CA GLU A 178 -14.72 -7.67 -5.59
C GLU A 178 -16.09 -6.99 -5.59
N GLN A 179 -16.73 -6.87 -6.75
CA GLN A 179 -18.03 -6.21 -6.86
C GLN A 179 -19.08 -6.83 -5.92
N LYS A 180 -19.17 -8.16 -5.89
CA LYS A 180 -20.18 -8.86 -5.07
C LYS A 180 -19.93 -8.72 -3.57
N LEU A 181 -18.65 -8.71 -3.17
CA LEU A 181 -18.28 -8.49 -1.76
C LEU A 181 -18.46 -7.03 -1.34
N VAL A 182 -18.22 -6.08 -2.26
CA VAL A 182 -18.55 -4.66 -2.06
C VAL A 182 -20.06 -4.50 -1.88
N GLU A 183 -20.89 -5.10 -2.72
CA GLU A 183 -22.35 -5.08 -2.59
C GLU A 183 -22.81 -5.65 -1.24
N TYR A 184 -22.22 -6.76 -0.80
CA TYR A 184 -22.46 -7.34 0.52
C TYR A 184 -22.13 -6.35 1.66
N CYS A 185 -20.97 -5.69 1.57
CA CYS A 185 -20.55 -4.69 2.54
C CYS A 185 -21.46 -3.46 2.56
N ASN A 186 -21.85 -2.97 1.38
CA ASN A 186 -22.69 -1.79 1.25
C ASN A 186 -24.02 -2.00 1.94
N ARG A 187 -24.67 -3.12 1.66
CA ARG A 187 -25.95 -3.48 2.27
C ARG A 187 -25.86 -3.55 3.79
N ASN A 188 -24.86 -4.26 4.32
CA ASN A 188 -24.76 -4.51 5.76
C ASN A 188 -24.32 -3.27 6.55
N ILE A 189 -23.36 -2.50 6.06
CA ILE A 189 -22.92 -1.25 6.71
C ILE A 189 -24.04 -0.22 6.65
N LYS A 190 -24.64 0.00 5.48
CA LYS A 190 -25.74 0.97 5.27
C LYS A 190 -26.96 0.65 6.12
N ALA A 191 -27.28 -0.63 6.31
CA ALA A 191 -28.37 -1.04 7.20
C ALA A 191 -28.15 -0.66 8.68
N LEU A 192 -26.88 -0.51 9.11
CA LEU A 192 -26.52 -0.16 10.49
C LEU A 192 -26.37 1.35 10.69
N ILE A 193 -25.71 2.04 9.76
CA ILE A 193 -25.36 3.46 9.93
C ILE A 193 -26.34 4.42 9.24
N GLY A 194 -27.22 3.91 8.37
CA GLY A 194 -28.16 4.69 7.58
C GLY A 194 -27.57 5.19 6.25
N GLU A 195 -28.46 5.59 5.33
CA GLU A 195 -28.11 6.07 3.98
C GLU A 195 -27.18 7.28 4.01
N GLU A 196 -27.57 8.35 4.72
CA GLU A 196 -26.86 9.63 4.72
C GLU A 196 -25.39 9.47 5.16
N LYS A 197 -25.17 8.77 6.29
CA LYS A 197 -23.82 8.53 6.82
C LYS A 197 -23.01 7.60 5.91
N PHE A 198 -23.68 6.68 5.20
CA PHE A 198 -23.03 5.78 4.24
C PHE A 198 -22.61 6.52 2.97
N GLU A 199 -23.46 7.39 2.43
CA GLU A 199 -23.13 8.24 1.28
C GLU A 199 -21.97 9.19 1.58
N GLU A 200 -21.90 9.75 2.80
CA GLU A 200 -20.76 10.57 3.23
C GLU A 200 -19.44 9.80 3.14
N LEU A 201 -19.39 8.56 3.65
CA LEU A 201 -18.22 7.70 3.54
C LEU A 201 -17.91 7.31 2.09
N GLY A 202 -18.95 7.07 1.29
CA GLY A 202 -18.82 6.79 -0.13
C GLY A 202 -18.17 7.94 -0.91
N ASN A 203 -18.52 9.18 -0.57
CA ASN A 203 -17.90 10.37 -1.17
C ASN A 203 -16.41 10.46 -0.80
N MET A 204 -16.05 10.29 0.48
CA MET A 204 -14.65 10.28 0.90
C MET A 204 -13.84 9.18 0.18
N TYR A 205 -14.44 8.00 -0.01
CA TYR A 205 -13.81 6.91 -0.76
C TYR A 205 -13.60 7.26 -2.24
N ASN A 206 -14.61 7.83 -2.89
CA ASN A 206 -14.54 8.22 -4.31
C ASN A 206 -13.56 9.37 -4.54
N ASP A 207 -13.45 10.28 -3.58
CA ASP A 207 -12.48 11.39 -3.58
C ASP A 207 -11.04 10.92 -3.30
N SER A 208 -10.84 9.61 -3.16
CA SER A 208 -9.54 8.98 -2.88
C SER A 208 -8.90 9.52 -1.60
N GLU A 209 -9.72 9.79 -0.58
CA GLU A 209 -9.21 10.17 0.72
C GLU A 209 -8.36 9.06 1.35
N GLN A 210 -7.46 9.46 2.26
CA GLN A 210 -6.60 8.50 2.96
C GLN A 210 -7.45 7.55 3.81
N ALA A 211 -7.07 6.27 3.80
CA ALA A 211 -7.73 5.23 4.58
C ALA A 211 -7.92 5.61 6.06
N GLU A 212 -6.94 6.30 6.66
CA GLU A 212 -7.02 6.78 8.05
C GLU A 212 -8.19 7.75 8.26
N HIS A 213 -8.42 8.69 7.33
CA HIS A 213 -9.52 9.65 7.44
C HIS A 213 -10.88 8.96 7.34
N ILE A 214 -11.03 8.04 6.38
CA ILE A 214 -12.26 7.26 6.19
C ILE A 214 -12.55 6.40 7.44
N ASN A 215 -11.54 5.72 7.98
CA ASN A 215 -11.69 4.92 9.19
C ASN A 215 -12.01 5.77 10.41
N ASN A 216 -11.36 6.92 10.58
CA ASN A 216 -11.66 7.84 11.69
C ASN A 216 -13.11 8.34 11.62
N LYS A 217 -13.56 8.72 10.42
CA LYS A 217 -14.95 9.12 10.20
C LYS A 217 -15.93 7.97 10.50
N TYR A 218 -15.60 6.76 10.06
CA TYR A 218 -16.39 5.56 10.34
C TYR A 218 -16.50 5.28 11.85
N THR A 219 -15.39 5.38 12.59
CA THR A 219 -15.39 5.23 14.06
C THR A 219 -16.26 6.29 14.75
N ILE A 220 -16.20 7.55 14.30
CA ILE A 220 -17.08 8.62 14.81
C ILE A 220 -18.55 8.27 14.55
N ILE A 221 -18.87 7.83 13.33
CA ILE A 221 -20.23 7.41 12.96
C ILE A 221 -20.73 6.28 13.86
N ILE A 222 -19.93 5.23 14.07
CA ILE A 222 -20.29 4.12 14.96
C ILE A 222 -20.51 4.61 16.39
N SER A 223 -19.59 5.45 16.91
CA SER A 223 -19.70 5.96 18.28
C SER A 223 -20.99 6.75 18.54
N SER A 224 -21.59 7.31 17.49
CA SER A 224 -22.87 8.03 17.54
C SER A 224 -24.12 7.14 17.53
N LEU A 225 -23.98 5.82 17.31
CA LEU A 225 -25.12 4.91 17.32
C LEU A 225 -25.62 4.71 18.76
N GLU A 226 -26.94 4.75 18.96
CA GLU A 226 -27.55 4.65 20.29
C GLU A 226 -27.41 3.25 20.90
N ASN A 227 -27.57 2.20 20.07
CA ASN A 227 -27.57 0.81 20.49
C ASN A 227 -26.15 0.21 20.53
N GLU A 228 -25.76 -0.34 21.69
CA GLU A 228 -24.47 -1.03 21.87
C GLU A 228 -24.28 -2.24 20.96
N GLU A 229 -25.34 -3.01 20.74
CA GLU A 229 -25.31 -4.17 19.85
C GLU A 229 -25.01 -3.74 18.41
N ASP A 230 -25.66 -2.68 17.93
CA ASP A 230 -25.43 -2.15 16.59
C ASP A 230 -24.04 -1.51 16.47
N ARG A 231 -23.52 -0.89 17.55
CA ARG A 231 -22.12 -0.41 17.60
C ARG A 231 -21.12 -1.54 17.41
N LEU A 232 -21.28 -2.62 18.16
CA LEU A 232 -20.38 -3.79 18.09
C LEU A 232 -20.49 -4.50 16.73
N THR A 233 -21.72 -4.69 16.24
CA THR A 233 -21.95 -5.29 14.91
C THR A 233 -21.35 -4.42 13.80
N ALA A 234 -21.49 -3.10 13.86
CA ALA A 234 -20.88 -2.19 12.89
C ALA A 234 -19.34 -2.20 12.98
N ASP A 235 -18.74 -2.25 14.17
CA ASP A 235 -17.28 -2.39 14.32
C ASP A 235 -16.76 -3.66 13.64
N HIS A 236 -17.43 -4.80 13.84
CA HIS A 236 -17.05 -6.06 13.22
C HIS A 236 -17.21 -6.04 11.69
N TYR A 237 -18.34 -5.55 11.15
CA TYR A 237 -18.48 -5.37 9.71
C TYR A 237 -17.43 -4.41 9.15
N GLY A 238 -17.12 -3.32 9.86
CA GLY A 238 -16.10 -2.35 9.46
C GLY A 238 -14.73 -3.00 9.29
N LYS A 239 -14.32 -3.85 10.24
CA LYS A 239 -13.06 -4.60 10.15
C LYS A 239 -13.00 -5.48 8.89
N PHE A 240 -14.07 -6.19 8.56
CA PHE A 240 -14.14 -7.00 7.34
C PHE A 240 -14.18 -6.12 6.08
N CYS A 241 -15.09 -5.15 6.04
CA CYS A 241 -15.35 -4.34 4.85
C CYS A 241 -14.19 -3.41 4.50
N ALA A 242 -13.43 -2.91 5.49
CA ALA A 242 -12.20 -2.17 5.22
C ALA A 242 -11.20 -2.98 4.38
N LYS A 243 -11.15 -4.31 4.55
CA LYS A 243 -10.30 -5.21 3.77
C LYS A 243 -10.84 -5.43 2.36
N ILE A 244 -12.16 -5.55 2.22
CA ILE A 244 -12.81 -5.64 0.90
C ILE A 244 -12.57 -4.37 0.09
N TYR A 245 -12.74 -3.21 0.72
CA TYR A 245 -12.51 -1.89 0.14
C TYR A 245 -11.03 -1.51 0.01
N ARG A 246 -10.12 -2.31 0.58
CA ARG A 246 -8.68 -2.04 0.67
C ARG A 246 -8.32 -0.70 1.34
N ILE A 247 -9.14 -0.26 2.28
CA ILE A 247 -8.95 0.96 3.08
C ILE A 247 -8.48 0.63 4.49
N VAL A 248 -7.58 -0.34 4.64
CA VAL A 248 -7.05 -0.70 5.97
C VAL A 248 -6.00 0.34 6.38
N PRO A 249 -6.14 1.03 7.52
CA PRO A 249 -5.18 2.03 7.94
C PRO A 249 -3.84 1.37 8.28
N TYR A 250 -2.75 2.03 7.92
CA TYR A 250 -1.39 1.57 8.23
C TYR A 250 -0.96 2.06 9.63
N LYS A 251 -0.42 1.17 10.44
CA LYS A 251 0.25 1.53 11.70
C LYS A 251 1.73 1.19 11.60
N HIS A 252 2.60 2.14 11.96
CA HIS A 252 4.06 1.95 11.90
C HIS A 252 4.54 0.73 12.71
N ALA A 253 3.87 0.42 13.81
CA ALA A 253 4.19 -0.72 14.66
C ALA A 253 3.94 -2.08 13.98
N ASP A 254 3.12 -2.14 12.92
CA ASP A 254 2.70 -3.40 12.29
C ASP A 254 3.91 -4.16 11.71
N LEU A 255 4.87 -3.45 11.10
CA LEU A 255 6.08 -4.03 10.50
C LEU A 255 7.03 -4.72 11.51
N MET A 256 6.87 -4.41 12.80
CA MET A 256 7.70 -4.93 13.89
C MET A 256 6.90 -5.81 14.86
N SER A 257 5.63 -6.09 14.55
CA SER A 257 4.74 -6.83 15.45
C SER A 257 5.15 -8.28 15.65
N TRP A 258 5.82 -8.89 14.66
CA TRP A 258 6.36 -10.25 14.67
C TRP A 258 7.54 -10.47 15.63
N LEU A 259 8.19 -9.40 16.09
CA LEU A 259 9.28 -9.51 17.05
C LEU A 259 8.77 -9.97 18.41
N ASP A 260 9.52 -10.87 19.06
CA ASP A 260 9.26 -11.21 20.45
C ASP A 260 9.57 -10.04 21.40
N TYR A 261 9.15 -10.18 22.66
CA TYR A 261 9.33 -9.13 23.67
C TYR A 261 10.81 -8.74 23.88
N ARG A 262 11.73 -9.72 23.93
CA ARG A 262 13.16 -9.46 24.14
C ARG A 262 13.80 -8.81 22.93
N GLN A 263 13.41 -9.22 21.73
CA GLN A 263 13.86 -8.61 20.48
C GLN A 263 13.39 -7.15 20.39
N LYS A 264 12.11 -6.87 20.71
CA LYS A 264 11.56 -5.51 20.81
C LYS A 264 12.34 -4.65 21.80
N GLN A 265 12.63 -5.17 23.00
CA GLN A 265 13.46 -4.45 23.97
C GLN A 265 14.86 -4.15 23.45
N LYS A 266 15.51 -5.12 22.80
CA LYS A 266 16.86 -4.91 22.25
C LYS A 266 16.87 -3.81 21.19
N ILE A 267 15.91 -3.82 20.27
CA ILE A 267 15.78 -2.75 19.26
C ILE A 267 15.48 -1.41 19.93
N ALA A 268 14.59 -1.36 20.93
CA ALA A 268 14.29 -0.14 21.65
C ALA A 268 15.52 0.46 22.35
N LEU A 269 16.38 -0.38 22.94
CA LEU A 269 17.64 0.04 23.54
C LEU A 269 18.63 0.58 22.49
N MET A 270 18.71 -0.06 21.32
CA MET A 270 19.56 0.40 20.23
C MET A 270 19.12 1.76 19.68
N ILE A 271 17.81 1.98 19.53
CA ILE A 271 17.25 3.25 19.06
C ILE A 271 17.50 4.40 20.05
N GLN A 272 17.67 4.10 21.34
CA GLN A 272 17.95 5.10 22.38
C GLN A 272 19.45 5.46 22.48
N ASP A 273 20.33 4.72 21.81
CA ASP A 273 21.76 4.97 21.84
C ASP A 273 22.17 5.93 20.71
N ASP A 274 22.57 7.15 21.08
CA ASP A 274 22.99 8.19 20.14
C ASP A 274 24.22 7.80 19.30
N GLN A 275 24.95 6.74 19.66
CA GLN A 275 26.09 6.21 18.89
C GLN A 275 25.68 5.18 17.82
N VAL A 276 24.44 4.68 17.87
CA VAL A 276 23.95 3.65 16.95
C VAL A 276 23.20 4.32 15.81
N ASN A 277 23.67 4.12 14.58
CA ASN A 277 22.96 4.59 13.40
C ASN A 277 21.79 3.65 13.04
N ASP A 278 20.86 4.12 12.22
CA ASP A 278 19.67 3.33 11.90
C ASP A 278 20.02 2.07 11.08
N GLU A 279 21.08 2.12 10.27
CA GLU A 279 21.56 0.98 9.48
C GLU A 279 21.86 -0.24 10.37
N VAL A 280 22.52 -0.04 11.51
CA VAL A 280 22.82 -1.09 12.49
C VAL A 280 21.54 -1.66 13.12
N VAL A 281 20.52 -0.82 13.34
CA VAL A 281 19.21 -1.28 13.83
C VAL A 281 18.53 -2.18 12.79
N TYR A 282 18.56 -1.79 11.52
CA TYR A 282 17.98 -2.58 10.43
C TYR A 282 18.72 -3.89 10.17
N ASP A 283 20.04 -3.88 10.24
CA ASP A 283 20.84 -5.12 10.18
C ASP A 283 20.45 -6.08 11.30
N GLN A 284 20.21 -5.56 12.51
CA GLN A 284 19.77 -6.38 13.63
C GLN A 284 18.35 -6.93 13.43
N LEU A 285 17.43 -6.15 12.85
CA LEU A 285 16.09 -6.62 12.49
C LEU A 285 16.15 -7.75 11.45
N TYR A 286 16.95 -7.55 10.40
CA TYR A 286 17.17 -8.56 9.38
C TYR A 286 17.77 -9.85 9.98
N LYS A 287 18.73 -9.71 10.88
CA LYS A 287 19.33 -10.84 11.59
C LYS A 287 18.29 -11.62 12.40
N PHE A 288 17.42 -10.94 13.14
CA PHE A 288 16.34 -11.63 13.86
C PHE A 288 15.42 -12.40 12.92
N TYR A 289 15.08 -11.79 11.78
CA TYR A 289 14.24 -12.43 10.79
C TYR A 289 14.93 -13.68 10.22
N ASP A 290 16.20 -13.58 9.81
CA ASP A 290 16.98 -14.68 9.26
C ASP A 290 17.24 -15.82 10.26
N GLU A 291 17.33 -15.53 11.55
CA GLU A 291 17.47 -16.52 12.61
C GLU A 291 16.13 -17.20 12.98
N THR A 292 15.00 -16.63 12.58
CA THR A 292 13.66 -17.18 12.90
C THR A 292 13.37 -18.46 12.10
N ARG A 293 12.74 -19.45 12.74
CA ARG A 293 12.44 -20.78 12.17
C ARG A 293 11.03 -21.25 12.51
N GLY A 294 10.49 -22.18 11.73
CA GLY A 294 9.21 -22.85 12.00
C GLY A 294 8.02 -21.89 11.99
N ILE A 295 7.07 -22.08 12.91
CA ILE A 295 5.81 -21.31 12.98
C ILE A 295 6.08 -19.80 13.12
N ALA A 296 7.04 -19.41 13.96
CA ALA A 296 7.40 -18.01 14.14
C ALA A 296 7.91 -17.37 12.83
N ARG A 297 8.52 -18.16 11.94
CA ARG A 297 8.98 -17.66 10.63
C ARG A 297 7.81 -17.44 9.69
N GLU A 298 6.86 -18.38 9.66
CA GLU A 298 5.63 -18.25 8.87
C GLU A 298 4.81 -17.03 9.33
N GLU A 299 4.66 -16.83 10.65
CA GLU A 299 3.98 -15.66 11.23
C GLU A 299 4.70 -14.35 10.87
N ALA A 300 6.03 -14.32 10.97
CA ALA A 300 6.81 -13.14 10.59
C ALA A 300 6.67 -12.81 9.10
N GLU A 301 6.71 -13.81 8.22
CA GLU A 301 6.51 -13.64 6.78
C GLU A 301 5.12 -13.07 6.46
N GLU A 302 4.07 -13.56 7.11
CA GLU A 302 2.70 -13.06 6.94
C GLU A 302 2.57 -11.60 7.41
N ILE A 303 3.07 -11.29 8.61
CA ILE A 303 3.05 -9.95 9.18
C ILE A 303 3.81 -8.95 8.30
N ILE A 304 5.02 -9.30 7.88
CA ILE A 304 5.86 -8.40 7.08
C ILE A 304 5.27 -8.22 5.69
N THR A 305 4.77 -9.29 5.07
CA THR A 305 4.06 -9.21 3.78
C THR A 305 2.85 -8.29 3.89
N SER A 306 2.03 -8.45 4.92
CA SER A 306 0.84 -7.64 5.11
C SER A 306 1.18 -6.18 5.42
N GLY A 307 2.11 -5.97 6.35
CA GLY A 307 2.57 -4.65 6.76
C GLY A 307 3.23 -3.88 5.63
N CYS A 308 4.08 -4.51 4.81
CA CYS A 308 4.73 -3.85 3.68
C CYS A 308 3.74 -3.49 2.57
N ARG A 309 2.77 -4.37 2.28
CA ARG A 309 1.70 -4.04 1.32
C ARG A 309 0.88 -2.84 1.80
N ARG A 310 0.46 -2.84 3.07
CA ARG A 310 -0.29 -1.70 3.67
C ARG A 310 0.54 -0.42 3.67
N PHE A 311 1.82 -0.51 4.02
CA PHE A 311 2.74 0.63 4.02
C PHE A 311 2.92 1.22 2.62
N ILE A 312 3.19 0.39 1.61
CA ILE A 312 3.37 0.83 0.22
C ILE A 312 2.07 1.43 -0.31
N SER A 313 0.92 0.82 -0.03
CA SER A 313 -0.39 1.36 -0.43
C SER A 313 -0.65 2.72 0.23
N HIS A 314 -0.38 2.85 1.53
CA HIS A 314 -0.53 4.11 2.26
C HIS A 314 0.40 5.22 1.74
N LEU A 315 1.65 4.86 1.41
CA LEU A 315 2.66 5.82 1.00
C LEU A 315 2.57 6.20 -0.49
N LEU A 316 2.46 5.20 -1.37
CA LEU A 316 2.62 5.34 -2.83
C LEU A 316 1.33 5.05 -3.60
N GLY A 317 0.25 4.70 -2.91
CA GLY A 317 -1.02 4.34 -3.50
C GLY A 317 -1.18 2.85 -3.77
N GLU A 318 -2.43 2.43 -3.86
CA GLU A 318 -2.82 1.02 -3.97
C GLU A 318 -2.27 0.35 -5.24
N GLN A 319 -2.29 1.07 -6.37
CA GLN A 319 -1.79 0.57 -7.65
C GLN A 319 -0.31 0.17 -7.56
N VAL A 320 0.53 0.99 -6.91
CA VAL A 320 1.96 0.68 -6.72
C VAL A 320 2.14 -0.54 -5.83
N SER A 321 1.35 -0.67 -4.76
CA SER A 321 1.40 -1.86 -3.90
C SER A 321 1.03 -3.14 -4.64
N GLU A 322 0.04 -3.08 -5.55
CA GLU A 322 -0.37 -4.24 -6.35
C GLU A 322 0.72 -4.64 -7.35
N ASP A 323 1.29 -3.66 -8.07
CA ASP A 323 2.33 -3.93 -9.06
C ASP A 323 3.57 -4.55 -8.42
N VAL A 324 3.96 -4.06 -7.24
CA VAL A 324 5.07 -4.62 -6.45
C VAL A 324 4.79 -6.06 -6.06
N GLU A 325 3.60 -6.36 -5.54
CA GLU A 325 3.23 -7.72 -5.12
C GLU A 325 3.14 -8.67 -6.33
N GLU A 326 2.62 -8.21 -7.46
CA GLU A 326 2.52 -9.00 -8.69
C GLU A 326 3.91 -9.36 -9.22
N MET A 327 4.82 -8.38 -9.35
CA MET A 327 6.21 -8.63 -9.75
C MET A 327 6.92 -9.61 -8.79
N ARG A 328 6.74 -9.42 -7.48
CA ARG A 328 7.37 -10.25 -6.45
C ARG A 328 6.89 -11.71 -6.51
N VAL A 329 5.58 -11.92 -6.66
CA VAL A 329 4.98 -13.27 -6.70
C VAL A 329 5.21 -13.95 -8.05
N ALA A 330 5.22 -13.19 -9.15
CA ALA A 330 5.48 -13.72 -10.49
C ALA A 330 6.94 -14.18 -10.66
N ARG A 331 7.89 -13.53 -9.96
CA ARG A 331 9.34 -13.79 -10.06
C ARG A 331 9.87 -13.64 -11.50
N ASN A 332 9.25 -12.76 -12.27
CA ASN A 332 9.65 -12.43 -13.64
C ASN A 332 10.73 -11.34 -13.70
N VAL A 333 10.89 -10.58 -12.62
CA VAL A 333 11.92 -9.54 -12.45
C VAL A 333 12.73 -9.80 -11.18
N SER A 334 13.93 -9.23 -11.09
CA SER A 334 14.81 -9.42 -9.94
C SER A 334 14.34 -8.60 -8.70
N PRO A 335 14.77 -8.98 -7.48
CA PRO A 335 14.58 -8.16 -6.28
C PRO A 335 15.08 -6.71 -6.44
N GLN A 336 16.20 -6.51 -7.12
CA GLN A 336 16.74 -5.18 -7.39
C GLN A 336 15.79 -4.35 -8.24
N TYR A 337 15.20 -4.94 -9.29
CA TYR A 337 14.24 -4.25 -10.16
C TYR A 337 13.07 -3.69 -9.35
N ILE A 338 12.48 -4.52 -8.48
CA ILE A 338 11.32 -4.13 -7.66
C ILE A 338 11.73 -3.07 -6.63
N ALA A 339 12.90 -3.22 -6.00
CA ALA A 339 13.45 -2.24 -5.07
C ALA A 339 13.71 -0.88 -5.77
N ALA A 340 14.16 -0.91 -7.02
CA ALA A 340 14.40 0.28 -7.81
C ALA A 340 13.11 0.98 -8.23
N TYR A 341 12.13 0.21 -8.75
CA TYR A 341 10.78 0.70 -9.04
C TYR A 341 10.17 1.43 -7.83
N LEU A 342 10.23 0.79 -6.66
CA LEU A 342 9.69 1.34 -5.42
C LEU A 342 10.39 2.64 -5.01
N SER A 343 11.71 2.71 -5.17
CA SER A 343 12.50 3.91 -4.82
C SER A 343 12.23 5.08 -5.75
N VAL A 344 12.07 4.80 -7.05
CA VAL A 344 11.70 5.82 -8.05
C VAL A 344 10.31 6.37 -7.73
N LYS A 345 9.32 5.51 -7.49
CA LYS A 345 7.96 5.94 -7.10
C LYS A 345 7.94 6.75 -5.81
N ARG A 346 8.80 6.40 -4.85
CA ARG A 346 8.96 7.22 -3.64
C ARG A 346 9.50 8.61 -3.94
N LYS A 347 10.45 8.76 -4.86
CA LYS A 347 11.05 10.06 -5.20
C LYS A 347 10.05 11.01 -5.88
N ASP A 348 9.02 10.48 -6.52
CA ASP A 348 7.93 11.29 -7.11
C ASP A 348 7.10 12.02 -6.04
N ILE A 349 7.17 11.58 -4.76
CA ILE A 349 6.45 12.20 -3.65
C ILE A 349 7.34 13.22 -2.93
N ASN A 350 6.90 14.48 -2.93
CA ASN A 350 7.54 15.52 -2.13
C ASN A 350 7.08 15.44 -0.66
N LEU A 351 7.91 14.81 0.19
CA LEU A 351 7.58 14.61 1.60
C LEU A 351 7.83 15.84 2.50
N GLY A 352 8.38 16.94 1.99
CA GLY A 352 8.57 18.20 2.72
C GLY A 352 9.49 18.10 3.93
N ASP A 353 8.99 17.58 5.05
CA ASP A 353 9.69 17.40 6.32
C ASP A 353 10.78 16.32 6.21
N THR A 354 12.02 16.69 6.52
CA THR A 354 13.20 15.80 6.55
C THR A 354 13.02 14.63 7.52
N SER A 355 12.32 14.83 8.64
CA SER A 355 12.07 13.78 9.64
C SER A 355 11.08 12.74 9.11
N ARG A 356 9.99 13.19 8.48
CA ARG A 356 9.02 12.32 7.79
C ARG A 356 9.67 11.57 6.63
N LYS A 357 10.50 12.27 5.85
CA LYS A 357 11.30 11.69 4.75
C LYS A 357 12.14 10.51 5.26
N LYS A 358 12.86 10.72 6.38
CA LYS A 358 13.71 9.72 7.03
C LYS A 358 12.91 8.47 7.44
N ARG A 359 11.81 8.63 8.18
CA ARG A 359 10.96 7.51 8.66
C ARG A 359 10.39 6.65 7.53
N VAL A 360 10.06 7.30 6.40
CA VAL A 360 9.58 6.61 5.20
C VAL A 360 10.69 5.77 4.56
N ASP A 361 11.89 6.35 4.39
CA ASP A 361 13.04 5.64 3.81
C ASP A 361 13.48 4.46 4.66
N GLU A 362 13.49 4.67 5.98
CA GLU A 362 13.68 3.68 7.02
C GLU A 362 12.70 2.50 6.89
N SER A 363 11.40 2.77 6.77
CA SER A 363 10.38 1.72 6.62
C SER A 363 10.46 1.01 5.27
N LEU A 364 10.81 1.74 4.20
CA LEU A 364 11.06 1.16 2.88
C LEU A 364 12.25 0.20 2.90
N SER A 365 13.28 0.45 3.71
CA SER A 365 14.44 -0.43 3.83
C SER A 365 14.05 -1.84 4.31
N ILE A 366 13.15 -1.94 5.29
CA ILE A 366 12.60 -3.21 5.80
C ILE A 366 11.89 -3.95 4.67
N CYS A 367 11.06 -3.23 3.92
CA CYS A 367 10.31 -3.83 2.82
C CYS A 367 11.22 -4.27 1.67
N LYS A 368 12.24 -3.49 1.31
CA LYS A 368 13.22 -3.92 0.30
C LYS A 368 13.97 -5.18 0.73
N ARG A 369 14.47 -5.23 1.97
CA ARG A 369 15.37 -6.29 2.39
C ARG A 369 14.66 -7.59 2.79
N ILE A 370 13.54 -7.49 3.50
CA ILE A 370 12.81 -8.66 3.98
C ILE A 370 11.70 -9.06 3.01
N TYR A 371 10.83 -8.11 2.67
CA TYR A 371 9.66 -8.41 1.84
C TYR A 371 10.02 -8.66 0.38
N LEU A 372 10.94 -7.88 -0.21
CA LEU A 372 11.41 -8.08 -1.58
C LEU A 372 12.65 -8.97 -1.70
N GLU A 373 13.26 -9.36 -0.57
CA GLU A 373 14.49 -10.16 -0.52
C GLU A 373 15.68 -9.51 -1.27
N TYR A 374 15.71 -8.17 -1.34
CA TYR A 374 16.81 -7.45 -1.98
C TYR A 374 17.99 -7.26 -1.02
N ASP A 375 19.16 -7.77 -1.39
CA ASP A 375 20.37 -7.77 -0.57
C ASP A 375 21.30 -6.56 -0.80
N GLY A 376 20.88 -5.60 -1.63
CA GLY A 376 21.66 -4.39 -1.95
C GLY A 376 22.68 -4.58 -3.07
N LYS A 377 22.80 -5.77 -3.68
CA LYS A 377 23.71 -5.98 -4.81
C LYS A 377 23.26 -5.19 -6.04
N CYS A 378 24.26 -4.72 -6.79
CA CYS A 378 24.05 -4.05 -8.06
C CYS A 378 24.27 -5.06 -9.19
N ASP A 379 23.21 -5.41 -9.91
CA ASP A 379 23.20 -6.20 -11.12
C ASP A 379 22.56 -5.39 -12.26
N CYS A 380 23.37 -5.06 -13.26
CA CYS A 380 22.99 -4.26 -14.41
C CYS A 380 23.06 -5.06 -15.71
N ASN A 381 22.88 -6.38 -15.66
CA ASN A 381 22.94 -7.27 -16.82
C ASN A 381 24.23 -7.11 -17.64
N ASN A 382 25.37 -6.85 -16.96
CA ASN A 382 26.68 -6.52 -17.56
C ASN A 382 26.72 -5.26 -18.45
N ASN A 383 25.67 -4.44 -18.46
CA ASN A 383 25.63 -3.18 -19.20
C ASN A 383 25.99 -1.96 -18.33
N SER A 384 26.24 -2.15 -17.03
CA SER A 384 26.85 -1.15 -16.17
C SER A 384 27.56 -1.82 -14.99
N ALA A 385 28.51 -1.11 -14.39
CA ALA A 385 29.21 -1.53 -13.16
C ALA A 385 28.74 -0.75 -11.92
N LYS A 386 27.80 0.19 -12.06
CA LYS A 386 27.41 1.11 -10.98
C LYS A 386 25.90 1.26 -10.90
N CYS A 387 25.40 1.33 -9.67
CA CYS A 387 24.02 1.68 -9.36
C CYS A 387 23.99 2.93 -8.49
N ASP A 388 22.89 3.67 -8.56
CA ASP A 388 22.57 4.74 -7.62
C ASP A 388 22.37 4.15 -6.22
N LEU A 389 22.96 4.79 -5.21
CA LEU A 389 22.92 4.29 -3.83
C LEU A 389 21.53 4.42 -3.19
N GLU A 390 20.71 5.38 -3.62
CA GLU A 390 19.38 5.63 -3.05
C GLU A 390 18.29 4.88 -3.83
N THR A 391 18.37 4.89 -5.16
CA THR A 391 17.34 4.28 -6.02
C THR A 391 17.66 2.89 -6.47
N HIS A 392 18.91 2.40 -6.36
CA HIS A 392 19.33 1.09 -6.86
C HIS A 392 19.20 0.92 -8.39
N VAL A 393 18.91 2.01 -9.10
CA VAL A 393 18.87 2.05 -10.57
C VAL A 393 20.29 2.05 -11.10
N CYS A 394 20.54 1.24 -12.13
CA CYS A 394 21.82 1.22 -12.84
C CYS A 394 22.10 2.58 -13.49
N LEU A 395 23.33 3.06 -13.31
CA LEU A 395 23.82 4.32 -13.87
C LEU A 395 24.57 4.04 -15.17
N ASP A 396 24.55 5.00 -16.09
CA ASP A 396 25.37 4.96 -17.32
C ASP A 396 25.24 3.64 -18.11
N CYS A 397 24.01 3.18 -18.37
CA CYS A 397 23.76 1.96 -19.14
C CYS A 397 24.48 2.01 -20.51
N ALA A 398 25.37 1.05 -20.74
CA ALA A 398 26.13 0.87 -21.97
C ALA A 398 25.37 0.01 -23.00
N ASN A 399 26.00 -0.26 -24.14
CA ASN A 399 25.47 -1.15 -25.19
C ASN A 399 24.07 -0.77 -25.68
N ASN A 400 23.76 0.53 -25.68
CA ASN A 400 22.47 1.07 -26.08
C ASN A 400 21.29 0.45 -25.32
N THR A 401 21.49 0.20 -24.03
CA THR A 401 20.45 -0.31 -23.12
C THR A 401 19.91 0.79 -22.21
N GLN A 402 18.75 0.54 -21.61
CA GLN A 402 18.07 1.41 -20.65
C GLN A 402 17.22 0.55 -19.70
N GLY A 403 16.67 1.18 -18.66
CA GLY A 403 15.83 0.52 -17.66
C GLY A 403 16.47 0.54 -16.27
N TYR A 404 15.81 -0.08 -15.28
CA TYR A 404 16.32 -0.07 -13.91
C TYR A 404 17.60 -0.89 -13.73
N GLN A 405 17.74 -1.95 -14.53
CA GLN A 405 18.89 -2.86 -14.56
C GLN A 405 19.54 -2.90 -15.96
N CYS A 406 19.31 -1.89 -16.79
CA CYS A 406 19.76 -1.90 -18.19
C CYS A 406 19.24 -3.12 -18.97
N GLU A 407 18.01 -3.54 -18.68
CA GLU A 407 17.37 -4.78 -19.16
C GLU A 407 16.66 -4.64 -20.52
N SER A 408 16.52 -3.41 -21.02
CA SER A 408 15.78 -3.12 -22.26
C SER A 408 16.63 -2.29 -23.22
N CYS A 409 16.33 -2.34 -24.52
CA CYS A 409 17.02 -1.48 -25.48
C CYS A 409 16.60 -0.02 -25.33
N ALA A 410 17.57 0.88 -25.46
CA ALA A 410 17.37 2.32 -25.43
C ALA A 410 16.41 2.77 -26.54
N LYS A 411 15.79 3.93 -26.36
CA LYS A 411 14.95 4.53 -27.41
C LYS A 411 15.75 4.66 -28.71
N GLY A 412 15.19 4.14 -29.81
CA GLY A 412 15.85 4.09 -31.12
C GLY A 412 16.63 2.80 -31.38
N PHE A 413 16.67 1.86 -30.43
CA PHE A 413 17.34 0.56 -30.57
C PHE A 413 16.36 -0.61 -30.37
N ALA A 414 16.67 -1.76 -30.94
CA ALA A 414 15.95 -3.03 -30.76
C ALA A 414 16.93 -4.20 -30.57
N TYR A 415 16.49 -5.24 -29.88
CA TYR A 415 17.32 -6.42 -29.65
C TYR A 415 17.44 -7.23 -30.94
N SER A 416 18.67 -7.56 -31.35
CA SER A 416 18.96 -8.42 -32.50
C SER A 416 19.60 -9.71 -32.01
N GLU A 417 18.95 -10.85 -32.27
CA GLU A 417 19.51 -12.18 -31.98
C GLU A 417 20.77 -12.45 -32.81
N ILE A 418 20.80 -11.96 -34.05
CA ILE A 418 21.91 -12.17 -35.01
C ILE A 418 23.17 -11.43 -34.56
N LYS A 419 23.02 -10.16 -34.18
CA LYS A 419 24.15 -9.31 -33.75
C LYS A 419 24.45 -9.44 -32.25
N GLY A 420 23.56 -10.08 -31.48
CA GLY A 420 23.74 -10.33 -30.05
C GLY A 420 23.73 -9.04 -29.22
N GLY A 421 22.67 -8.23 -29.31
CA GLY A 421 22.54 -7.02 -28.50
C GLY A 421 21.56 -5.98 -29.06
N CYS A 422 21.55 -4.80 -28.44
CA CYS A 422 20.72 -3.67 -28.88
C CYS A 422 21.38 -2.91 -30.03
N VAL A 423 20.73 -2.94 -31.18
CA VAL A 423 21.18 -2.31 -32.43
C VAL A 423 20.19 -1.21 -32.84
N GLU A 424 20.67 -0.20 -33.57
CA GLU A 424 19.80 0.87 -34.06
C GLU A 424 18.63 0.28 -34.84
N LYS A 425 17.43 0.79 -34.57
CA LYS A 425 16.25 0.46 -35.36
C LYS A 425 16.51 0.97 -36.77
N GLU A 426 16.51 0.05 -37.74
CA GLU A 426 16.63 0.44 -39.14
C GLU A 426 15.46 1.36 -39.50
N ALA A 427 15.75 2.48 -40.16
CA ALA A 427 14.72 3.35 -40.70
C ALA A 427 14.01 2.59 -41.84
N CYS A 428 12.77 2.18 -41.62
CA CYS A 428 11.96 1.58 -42.66
C CYS A 428 11.71 2.62 -43.77
N ASN A 429 12.32 2.45 -44.95
CA ASN A 429 12.01 3.28 -46.10
C ASN A 429 10.89 2.64 -46.92
N CYS A 430 9.65 2.82 -46.46
CA CYS A 430 8.46 2.21 -47.07
C CYS A 430 7.64 3.17 -47.91
N ASN A 431 8.27 4.24 -48.42
CA ASN A 431 7.62 5.30 -49.19
C ASN A 431 6.33 5.82 -48.51
N ASN A 432 6.27 5.86 -47.18
CA ASN A 432 5.10 6.29 -46.39
C ASN A 432 3.81 5.45 -46.58
N HIS A 433 3.93 4.23 -47.12
CA HIS A 433 2.81 3.29 -47.31
C HIS A 433 2.69 2.23 -46.20
N THR A 434 3.64 2.18 -45.27
CA THR A 434 3.58 1.43 -44.01
C THR A 434 4.69 1.92 -43.07
N ASP A 435 4.51 1.78 -41.77
CA ASP A 435 5.50 2.09 -40.74
C ASP A 435 6.14 0.81 -40.15
N THR A 436 5.77 -0.36 -40.67
CA THR A 436 6.26 -1.66 -40.20
C THR A 436 7.20 -2.31 -41.21
N CYS A 437 8.38 -2.76 -40.76
CA CYS A 437 9.33 -3.49 -41.58
C CYS A 437 10.13 -4.53 -40.78
N THR A 438 10.67 -5.52 -41.47
CA THR A 438 11.62 -6.51 -40.94
C THR A 438 12.81 -6.60 -41.90
N ASP A 439 14.03 -6.47 -41.39
CA ASP A 439 15.28 -6.50 -42.18
C ASP A 439 15.26 -5.52 -43.38
N GLY A 440 14.77 -4.31 -43.16
CA GLY A 440 14.62 -3.28 -44.21
C GLY A 440 13.50 -3.52 -45.22
N LYS A 441 12.71 -4.60 -45.08
CA LYS A 441 11.57 -4.92 -45.97
C LYS A 441 10.24 -4.58 -45.32
N CYS A 442 9.47 -3.78 -46.02
CA CYS A 442 8.18 -3.27 -45.59
C CYS A 442 7.13 -4.37 -45.50
N LEU A 443 6.32 -4.33 -44.43
CA LEU A 443 5.24 -5.28 -44.19
C LEU A 443 3.90 -4.58 -44.42
N HIS A 444 2.98 -5.29 -45.05
CA HIS A 444 1.60 -4.85 -45.26
C HIS A 444 1.50 -3.47 -45.95
N CYS A 445 2.13 -3.32 -47.12
CA CYS A 445 2.02 -2.12 -47.95
C CYS A 445 0.57 -1.68 -48.16
N GLY A 446 0.26 -0.42 -47.81
CA GLY A 446 -1.04 0.22 -47.93
C GLY A 446 -1.30 0.81 -49.30
N GLU A 447 -2.44 1.49 -49.46
CA GLU A 447 -2.75 2.34 -50.63
C GLU A 447 -2.55 1.67 -52.01
N ASN A 448 -2.81 0.37 -52.11
CA ASN A 448 -2.64 -0.43 -53.33
C ASN A 448 -1.19 -0.52 -53.83
N THR A 449 -0.23 -0.52 -52.90
CA THR A 449 1.20 -0.67 -53.20
C THR A 449 1.74 -2.07 -52.86
N SER A 450 2.90 -2.41 -53.40
CA SER A 450 3.65 -3.66 -53.22
C SER A 450 5.13 -3.42 -53.49
N GLY A 451 5.97 -4.44 -53.30
CA GLY A 451 7.43 -4.33 -53.37
C GLY A 451 8.08 -4.40 -51.98
N GLU A 452 9.41 -4.44 -51.91
CA GLU A 452 10.13 -4.53 -50.62
C GLU A 452 10.10 -3.21 -49.84
N GLN A 453 9.88 -2.10 -50.55
CA GLN A 453 9.78 -0.73 -50.05
C GLN A 453 8.42 -0.09 -50.35
N CYS A 454 7.43 -0.89 -50.75
CA CYS A 454 6.13 -0.41 -51.23
C CYS A 454 6.26 0.54 -52.43
N GLU A 455 7.24 0.29 -53.29
CA GLU A 455 7.67 1.12 -54.41
C GLU A 455 6.94 0.82 -55.73
N LEU A 456 6.05 -0.18 -55.74
CA LEU A 456 5.29 -0.62 -56.91
C LEU A 456 3.78 -0.55 -56.64
N CYS A 457 2.96 -0.29 -57.65
CA CYS A 457 1.52 -0.51 -57.54
C CYS A 457 1.19 -2.01 -57.65
N ILE A 458 0.16 -2.47 -56.94
CA ILE A 458 -0.37 -3.84 -57.12
C ILE A 458 -0.95 -4.02 -58.53
N SER A 459 -1.07 -5.27 -58.98
CA SER A 459 -1.70 -5.61 -60.26
C SER A 459 -3.12 -5.02 -60.36
N GLY A 460 -3.46 -4.44 -61.53
CA GLY A 460 -4.70 -3.71 -61.77
C GLY A 460 -4.69 -2.23 -61.35
N TYR A 461 -3.54 -1.71 -60.87
CA TYR A 461 -3.32 -0.30 -60.56
C TYR A 461 -2.08 0.22 -61.29
N TYR A 462 -2.09 1.51 -61.65
CA TYR A 462 -0.98 2.20 -62.29
C TYR A 462 -0.65 3.51 -61.56
N GLY A 463 0.57 4.01 -61.73
CA GLY A 463 1.01 5.28 -61.14
C GLY A 463 2.44 5.21 -60.63
N ASP A 464 2.74 6.04 -59.63
CA ASP A 464 4.07 6.19 -59.05
C ASP A 464 3.99 6.11 -57.51
N ALA A 465 4.15 4.89 -56.99
CA ALA A 465 4.11 4.52 -55.58
C ALA A 465 5.26 5.09 -54.73
N THR A 466 6.18 5.86 -55.32
CA THR A 466 7.33 6.42 -54.57
C THR A 466 7.06 7.81 -53.98
N LYS A 467 5.90 8.41 -54.28
CA LYS A 467 5.56 9.77 -53.84
C LYS A 467 5.03 9.82 -52.40
N GLY A 468 4.59 8.67 -51.86
CA GLY A 468 4.09 8.51 -50.50
C GLY A 468 2.76 9.19 -50.20
N THR A 469 1.86 9.25 -51.19
CA THR A 469 0.50 9.78 -51.07
C THR A 469 -0.58 8.72 -51.32
N PRO A 470 -1.79 8.86 -50.75
CA PRO A 470 -2.85 7.87 -50.93
C PRO A 470 -3.35 7.64 -52.36
N ASN A 471 -3.02 8.54 -53.30
CA ASN A 471 -3.47 8.48 -54.69
C ASN A 471 -2.34 8.14 -55.66
N ASP A 472 -1.23 7.60 -55.16
CA ASP A 472 -0.07 7.26 -55.96
C ASP A 472 -0.34 6.10 -56.91
N CYS A 473 -1.21 5.18 -56.51
CA CYS A 473 -1.68 4.04 -57.31
C CYS A 473 -3.18 4.19 -57.61
N ILE A 474 -3.49 4.41 -58.89
CA ILE A 474 -4.84 4.61 -59.40
C ILE A 474 -5.29 3.34 -60.11
N GLN A 475 -6.54 2.94 -59.88
CA GLN A 475 -7.09 1.74 -60.50
C GLN A 475 -7.12 1.86 -62.03
N CYS A 476 -6.69 0.81 -62.73
CA CYS A 476 -6.74 0.75 -64.19
C CYS A 476 -8.20 0.85 -64.68
N PRO A 477 -8.47 1.65 -65.74
CA PRO A 477 -9.80 1.79 -66.34
C PRO A 477 -10.26 0.55 -67.15
N CYS A 478 -9.61 -0.60 -66.96
CA CYS A 478 -9.82 -1.82 -67.73
C CYS A 478 -10.98 -2.67 -67.18
N PRO A 479 -11.72 -3.38 -68.04
CA PRO A 479 -12.74 -4.34 -67.61
C PRO A 479 -12.16 -5.38 -66.66
N LYS A 480 -12.94 -5.77 -65.64
CA LYS A 480 -12.57 -6.80 -64.64
C LYS A 480 -11.26 -6.53 -63.89
N HIS A 481 -10.87 -5.27 -63.73
CA HIS A 481 -9.61 -4.87 -63.08
C HIS A 481 -8.37 -5.42 -63.79
N GLY A 482 -8.40 -5.47 -65.13
CA GLY A 482 -7.25 -5.84 -65.94
C GLY A 482 -6.06 -4.89 -65.76
N GLU A 483 -4.87 -5.39 -66.07
CA GLU A 483 -3.63 -4.60 -66.02
C GLU A 483 -3.59 -3.55 -67.13
N CYS A 484 -2.89 -2.46 -66.87
CA CYS A 484 -2.72 -1.36 -67.81
C CYS A 484 -1.30 -0.78 -67.73
N VAL A 485 -0.89 -0.10 -68.78
CA VAL A 485 0.41 0.57 -68.89
C VAL A 485 0.22 2.03 -69.31
N ILE A 486 1.13 2.90 -68.89
CA ILE A 486 1.17 4.29 -69.36
C ILE A 486 2.03 4.32 -70.64
N THR A 487 1.44 4.75 -71.74
CA THR A 487 2.12 4.93 -73.04
C THR A 487 3.05 6.15 -73.02
N GLU A 488 3.95 6.27 -74.01
CA GLU A 488 4.87 7.41 -74.15
C GLU A 488 4.15 8.78 -74.22
N ASN A 489 2.90 8.78 -74.68
CA ASN A 489 2.07 9.97 -74.77
C ASN A 489 1.29 10.28 -73.48
N GLY A 490 1.48 9.48 -72.42
CA GLY A 490 0.81 9.64 -71.13
C GLY A 490 -0.60 9.06 -71.04
N PHE A 491 -1.06 8.34 -72.06
CA PHE A 491 -2.34 7.63 -72.04
C PHE A 491 -2.21 6.28 -71.35
N VAL A 492 -3.26 5.88 -70.63
CA VAL A 492 -3.35 4.58 -69.95
C VAL A 492 -4.01 3.60 -70.91
N GLU A 493 -3.34 2.49 -71.21
CA GLU A 493 -3.80 1.47 -72.16
C GLU A 493 -3.83 0.09 -71.47
N CYS A 494 -4.92 -0.65 -71.65
CA CYS A 494 -5.07 -2.01 -71.13
C CYS A 494 -4.16 -2.98 -71.87
N THR A 495 -3.50 -3.87 -71.13
CA THR A 495 -2.54 -4.82 -71.72
C THR A 495 -3.20 -6.00 -72.43
N ASP A 496 -4.41 -6.38 -72.01
CA ASP A 496 -5.18 -7.46 -72.62
C ASP A 496 -6.69 -7.16 -72.59
N CYS A 497 -7.32 -7.12 -73.76
CA CYS A 497 -8.75 -6.88 -73.88
C CYS A 497 -9.54 -8.20 -73.91
N PRO A 498 -10.65 -8.31 -73.15
CA PRO A 498 -11.54 -9.46 -73.23
C PRO A 498 -11.99 -9.72 -74.66
N LYS A 499 -12.14 -11.00 -75.03
CA LYS A 499 -12.59 -11.39 -76.37
C LYS A 499 -13.86 -10.65 -76.79
N GLY A 500 -13.77 -9.95 -77.92
CA GLY A 500 -14.87 -9.13 -78.45
C GLY A 500 -14.83 -7.66 -78.03
N PHE A 501 -13.78 -7.20 -77.32
CA PHE A 501 -13.57 -5.81 -76.96
C PHE A 501 -12.22 -5.30 -77.50
N ILE A 502 -12.21 -4.04 -77.95
CA ILE A 502 -11.02 -3.29 -78.40
C ILE A 502 -11.08 -1.86 -77.87
N GLY A 503 -10.07 -1.03 -78.19
CA GLY A 503 -9.94 0.34 -77.66
C GLY A 503 -8.87 0.41 -76.57
N GLU A 504 -8.43 1.62 -76.23
CA GLU A 504 -7.34 1.84 -75.26
C GLU A 504 -7.71 1.29 -73.86
N ASN A 505 -8.99 1.37 -73.50
CA ASN A 505 -9.53 0.86 -72.25
C ASN A 505 -10.46 -0.35 -72.44
N CYS A 506 -10.39 -1.01 -73.60
CA CYS A 506 -11.27 -2.12 -73.98
C CYS A 506 -12.77 -1.75 -73.91
N GLU A 507 -13.11 -0.50 -74.23
CA GLU A 507 -14.45 0.06 -74.12
C GLU A 507 -15.33 -0.18 -75.37
N ILE A 508 -14.72 -0.61 -76.49
CA ILE A 508 -15.41 -0.79 -77.77
C ILE A 508 -15.76 -2.26 -77.97
N GLU A 509 -17.04 -2.60 -77.89
CA GLU A 509 -17.53 -3.94 -78.22
C GLU A 509 -17.55 -4.17 -79.74
N VAL A 510 -16.84 -5.19 -80.21
CA VAL A 510 -16.81 -5.63 -81.60
C VAL A 510 -17.75 -6.82 -81.75
N LYS A 511 -18.89 -6.59 -82.40
CA LYS A 511 -19.78 -7.67 -82.84
C LYS A 511 -19.21 -8.28 -84.11
N PHE A 512 -18.74 -9.52 -84.00
CA PHE A 512 -18.35 -10.33 -85.15
C PHE A 512 -19.57 -10.86 -85.90
#